data_AF-A0A9E1QE71-F1
#
_entry.id   AF-A0A9E1QE71-F1
#
_cell.length_a   1.000
_cell.length_b   1.000
_cell.length_c   1.000
_cell.angle_alpha   90.00
_cell.angle_beta   90.00
_cell.angle_gamma   90.00
#
_symmetry.space_group_name_H-M   'P 1'
#
loop_
_entity.id
_entity.type
_entity.pdbx_description
1 polymer ?
#
loop_
_entity_poly.entity_id
_entity_poly.type
_entity_poly.pdbx_seq_one_letter_code
_entity_poly.pdbx_strand_id
1 'polypeptide(L)'
;MSINPGDSVETSRELQDAPEEFRVAVEKIVISHAVNELYGAQVFDEPAIALAPTPYSKWLTCRVAMEEYGHHVRFRELGEEIGIAPERMIPGDKKPLSIFEFALESWEEFCVIKLLADLAEILQVEDLSQCKFLPLRNLSRMTMPEERFHAQFGEDFCKELIQTEEGRKAVQDAINRYYPILPKFFGRAGSKNNEIYRKWGIKQRTNEDMLADYINRARELVEGELNLTLPDVAEAA
;
A
#
# COMPACT_ATOMS: atom_id res chain seq x y z
N MET A 1 23.98 8.76 22.53
CA MET A 1 22.84 9.20 23.37
C MET A 1 21.88 8.01 23.44
N SER A 2 21.26 7.70 24.58
CA SER A 2 20.29 6.60 24.63
C SER A 2 18.98 7.06 24.01
N ILE A 3 18.55 6.44 22.91
CA ILE A 3 17.30 6.72 22.21
C ILE A 3 16.13 6.14 23.04
N ASN A 4 15.16 7.00 23.38
CA ASN A 4 13.96 6.61 24.13
C ASN A 4 12.73 6.54 23.21
N PRO A 5 11.67 5.82 23.63
CA PRO A 5 10.40 5.83 22.91
C PRO A 5 9.88 7.26 22.65
N GLY A 6 9.62 7.58 21.39
CA GLY A 6 9.12 8.88 20.95
C GLY A 6 10.18 9.88 20.48
N ASP A 7 11.47 9.62 20.75
CA ASP A 7 12.58 10.40 20.22
C ASP A 7 12.67 10.23 18.70
N SER A 8 13.02 11.31 18.00
CA SER A 8 13.33 11.23 16.57
C SER A 8 14.70 10.61 16.37
N VAL A 9 14.84 9.76 15.34
CA VAL A 9 16.09 9.16 14.91
C VAL A 9 16.38 9.64 13.50
N GLU A 10 17.42 10.45 13.35
CA GLU A 10 17.65 11.28 12.17
C GLU A 10 18.39 10.55 11.06
N THR A 11 19.20 9.54 11.41
CA THR A 11 20.06 8.83 10.45
C THR A 11 20.01 7.32 10.64
N SER A 12 20.32 6.58 9.58
CA SER A 12 20.47 5.11 9.63
C SER A 12 21.57 4.67 10.59
N ARG A 13 22.62 5.50 10.77
CA ARG A 13 23.67 5.26 11.76
C ARG A 13 23.11 5.33 13.18
N GLU A 14 22.28 6.32 13.50
CA GLU A 14 21.64 6.42 14.81
C GLU A 14 20.70 5.24 15.07
N LEU A 15 20.02 4.73 14.03
CA LEU A 15 19.22 3.51 14.15
C LEU A 15 20.07 2.30 14.55
N GLN A 16 21.31 2.16 14.04
CA GLN A 16 22.19 1.04 14.40
C GLN A 16 22.50 1.01 15.91
N ASP A 17 22.62 2.16 16.54
CA ASP A 17 22.87 2.34 17.98
C ASP A 17 21.58 2.35 18.83
N ALA A 18 20.41 2.26 18.19
CA ALA A 18 19.12 2.30 18.86
C ALA A 18 18.76 0.94 19.51
N PRO A 19 17.78 0.92 20.45
CA PRO A 19 17.30 -0.32 21.06
C PRO A 19 16.86 -1.36 20.02
N GLU A 20 17.17 -2.63 20.28
CA GLU A 20 16.89 -3.75 19.36
C GLU A 20 15.40 -3.82 18.96
N GLU A 21 14.50 -3.60 19.92
CA GLU A 21 13.05 -3.59 19.67
C GLU A 21 12.66 -2.55 18.61
N PHE A 22 13.26 -1.35 18.65
CA PHE A 22 13.01 -0.29 17.67
C PHE A 22 13.59 -0.63 16.31
N ARG A 23 14.87 -1.08 16.28
CA ARG A 23 15.53 -1.52 15.04
C ARG A 23 14.74 -2.59 14.32
N VAL A 24 14.38 -3.67 15.02
CA VAL A 24 13.61 -4.79 14.45
C VAL A 24 12.24 -4.32 13.96
N ALA A 25 11.61 -3.38 14.67
CA ALA A 25 10.34 -2.82 14.25
C ALA A 25 10.44 -2.01 12.95
N VAL A 26 11.48 -1.18 12.80
CA VAL A 26 11.77 -0.46 11.54
C VAL A 26 12.08 -1.44 10.42
N GLU A 27 12.94 -2.44 10.68
CA GLU A 27 13.29 -3.46 9.67
C GLU A 27 12.05 -4.16 9.12
N LYS A 28 11.08 -4.51 9.97
CA LYS A 28 9.83 -5.15 9.54
C LYS A 28 9.04 -4.30 8.55
N ILE A 29 8.96 -2.99 8.76
CA ILE A 29 8.25 -2.07 7.85
C ILE A 29 9.00 -1.96 6.53
N VAL A 30 10.30 -1.72 6.56
CA VAL A 30 11.13 -1.57 5.34
C VAL A 30 11.09 -2.85 4.50
N ILE A 31 11.20 -4.02 5.13
CA ILE A 31 11.07 -5.32 4.45
C ILE A 31 9.69 -5.48 3.84
N SER A 32 8.63 -5.13 4.57
CA SER A 32 7.25 -5.27 4.10
C SER A 32 7.03 -4.47 2.82
N HIS A 33 7.43 -3.19 2.79
CA HIS A 33 7.31 -2.39 1.57
C HIS A 33 8.17 -2.95 0.45
N ALA A 34 9.48 -3.14 0.68
CA ALA A 34 10.37 -3.64 -0.37
C ALA A 34 9.86 -4.94 -1.04
N VAL A 35 9.31 -5.88 -0.26
CA VAL A 35 8.75 -7.12 -0.82
C VAL A 35 7.44 -6.88 -1.56
N ASN A 36 6.51 -6.13 -0.98
CA ASN A 36 5.17 -5.98 -1.56
C ASN A 36 5.16 -5.09 -2.80
N GLU A 37 5.97 -4.02 -2.87
CA GLU A 37 6.04 -3.19 -4.09
C GLU A 37 6.58 -4.00 -5.27
N LEU A 38 7.63 -4.80 -5.03
CA LEU A 38 8.19 -5.67 -6.07
C LEU A 38 7.19 -6.73 -6.51
N TYR A 39 6.51 -7.37 -5.56
CA TYR A 39 5.55 -8.42 -5.90
C TYR A 39 4.34 -7.85 -6.64
N GLY A 40 3.78 -6.74 -6.16
CA GLY A 40 2.66 -6.03 -6.79
C GLY A 40 2.98 -5.60 -8.22
N ALA A 41 4.16 -5.00 -8.42
CA ALA A 41 4.65 -4.64 -9.74
C ALA A 41 4.64 -5.83 -10.72
N GLN A 42 5.13 -6.99 -10.26
CA GLN A 42 5.22 -8.20 -11.09
C GLN A 42 3.87 -8.85 -11.40
N VAL A 43 2.93 -8.86 -10.45
CA VAL A 43 1.67 -9.61 -10.60
C VAL A 43 0.50 -8.77 -11.08
N PHE A 44 0.56 -7.45 -10.89
CA PHE A 44 -0.51 -6.52 -11.27
C PHE A 44 -0.05 -5.49 -12.29
N ASP A 45 1.00 -4.71 -12.00
CA ASP A 45 1.31 -3.53 -12.82
C ASP A 45 1.93 -3.89 -14.17
N GLU A 46 2.85 -4.86 -14.21
CA GLU A 46 3.42 -5.36 -15.48
C GLU A 46 2.35 -6.01 -16.38
N PRO A 47 1.50 -6.96 -15.92
CA PRO A 47 0.42 -7.51 -16.73
C PRO A 47 -0.62 -6.46 -17.17
N ALA A 48 -0.92 -5.48 -16.33
CA ALA A 48 -1.88 -4.42 -16.63
C ALA A 48 -1.50 -3.60 -17.87
N ILE A 49 -0.20 -3.44 -18.15
CA ILE A 49 0.27 -2.79 -19.37
C ILE A 49 -0.32 -3.49 -20.59
N ALA A 50 -0.40 -4.82 -20.63
CA ALA A 50 -1.00 -5.54 -21.75
C ALA A 50 -2.52 -5.33 -21.84
N LEU A 51 -3.20 -5.30 -20.69
CA LEU A 51 -4.66 -5.17 -20.56
C LEU A 51 -5.18 -3.76 -20.88
N ALA A 52 -4.35 -2.72 -20.71
CA ALA A 52 -4.74 -1.34 -20.97
C ALA A 52 -5.28 -1.14 -22.41
N PRO A 53 -6.52 -0.63 -22.58
CA PRO A 53 -7.27 -0.70 -23.84
C PRO A 53 -6.82 0.31 -24.89
N THR A 54 -6.14 1.39 -24.48
CA THR A 54 -5.74 2.49 -25.36
C THR A 54 -4.25 2.80 -25.21
N PRO A 55 -3.59 3.38 -26.23
CA PRO A 55 -2.20 3.82 -26.08
C PRO A 55 -1.99 4.79 -24.91
N TYR A 56 -2.97 5.63 -24.61
CA TYR A 56 -2.92 6.59 -23.50
C TYR A 56 -2.98 5.90 -22.13
N SER A 57 -3.97 5.03 -21.90
CA SER A 57 -4.07 4.22 -20.67
C SER A 57 -2.84 3.32 -20.49
N LYS A 58 -2.31 2.76 -21.58
CA LYS A 58 -1.07 1.96 -21.56
C LYS A 58 0.14 2.78 -21.16
N TRP A 59 0.29 4.00 -21.68
CA TRP A 59 1.37 4.91 -21.29
C TRP A 59 1.30 5.29 -19.81
N LEU A 60 0.12 5.61 -19.28
CA LEU A 60 -0.07 5.88 -17.86
C LEU A 60 0.20 4.62 -17.00
N THR A 61 -0.21 3.44 -17.45
CA THR A 61 0.08 2.17 -16.76
C THR A 61 1.59 1.88 -16.72
N CYS A 62 2.33 2.19 -17.79
CA CYS A 62 3.80 2.11 -17.77
C CYS A 62 4.41 3.03 -16.71
N ARG A 63 3.82 4.21 -16.47
CA ARG A 63 4.25 5.10 -15.39
C ARG A 63 3.98 4.48 -14.02
N VAL A 64 2.80 3.90 -13.80
CA VAL A 64 2.47 3.18 -12.55
C VAL A 64 3.51 2.10 -12.29
N ALA A 65 3.73 1.18 -13.23
CA ALA A 65 4.73 0.12 -13.09
C ALA A 65 6.15 0.65 -12.82
N MET A 66 6.55 1.73 -13.51
CA MET A 66 7.85 2.37 -13.28
C MET A 66 7.97 2.95 -11.85
N GLU A 67 6.93 3.60 -11.34
CA GLU A 67 6.90 4.18 -10.00
C GLU A 67 6.94 3.06 -8.93
N GLU A 68 6.15 1.99 -9.07
CA GLU A 68 6.11 0.83 -8.17
C GLU A 68 7.47 0.11 -8.07
N TYR A 69 8.14 -0.13 -9.21
CA TYR A 69 9.53 -0.61 -9.20
C TYR A 69 10.48 0.39 -8.55
N GLY A 70 10.25 1.69 -8.75
CA GLY A 70 10.98 2.76 -8.10
C GLY A 70 10.81 2.74 -6.58
N HIS A 71 9.62 2.44 -6.08
CA HIS A 71 9.35 2.30 -4.64
C HIS A 71 10.14 1.13 -4.07
N HIS A 72 10.08 -0.06 -4.70
CA HIS A 72 10.91 -1.20 -4.31
C HIS A 72 12.39 -0.81 -4.20
N VAL A 73 12.94 -0.19 -5.24
CA VAL A 73 14.35 0.21 -5.28
C VAL A 73 14.70 1.13 -4.10
N ARG A 74 13.89 2.17 -3.84
CA ARG A 74 14.16 3.13 -2.75
C ARG A 74 14.02 2.49 -1.36
N PHE A 75 13.02 1.64 -1.13
CA PHE A 75 12.90 0.90 0.13
C PHE A 75 14.03 -0.10 0.33
N ARG A 76 14.46 -0.76 -0.74
CA ARG A 76 15.62 -1.65 -0.71
C ARG A 76 16.90 -0.89 -0.40
N GLU A 77 17.14 0.27 -1.02
CA GLU A 77 18.30 1.13 -0.74
C GLU A 77 18.35 1.54 0.74
N LEU A 78 17.23 1.99 1.30
CA LEU A 78 17.12 2.27 2.73
C LEU A 78 17.41 1.02 3.56
N GLY A 79 16.88 -0.12 3.14
CA GLY A 79 17.11 -1.40 3.81
C GLY A 79 18.57 -1.83 3.84
N GLU A 80 19.29 -1.67 2.72
CA GLU A 80 20.73 -1.90 2.61
C GLU A 80 21.51 -0.95 3.53
N GLU A 81 21.11 0.32 3.62
CA GLU A 81 21.72 1.32 4.51
C GLU A 81 21.60 0.96 6.00
N ILE A 82 20.46 0.38 6.41
CA ILE A 82 20.22 -0.07 7.79
C ILE A 82 20.68 -1.52 8.03
N GLY A 83 21.30 -2.18 7.04
CA GLY A 83 21.94 -3.48 7.19
C GLY A 83 21.02 -4.70 7.01
N ILE A 84 19.88 -4.55 6.33
CA ILE A 84 19.00 -5.68 5.96
C ILE A 84 19.63 -6.45 4.80
N ALA A 85 19.70 -7.77 4.93
CA ALA A 85 20.18 -8.65 3.87
C ALA A 85 19.25 -8.59 2.63
N PRO A 86 19.78 -8.46 1.39
CA PRO A 86 18.98 -8.35 0.17
C PRO A 86 17.93 -9.44 -0.01
N GLU A 87 18.21 -10.66 0.42
CA GLU A 87 17.31 -11.81 0.30
C GLU A 87 16.05 -11.66 1.15
N ARG A 88 16.09 -10.80 2.17
CA ARG A 88 14.91 -10.48 3.00
C ARG A 88 14.00 -9.44 2.35
N MET A 89 14.44 -8.77 1.29
CA MET A 89 13.75 -7.65 0.63
C MET A 89 13.21 -8.01 -0.77
N ILE A 90 13.29 -9.28 -1.14
CA ILE A 90 12.66 -9.83 -2.35
C ILE A 90 11.59 -10.85 -1.97
N PRO A 91 10.59 -11.09 -2.83
CA PRO A 91 9.65 -12.19 -2.65
C PRO A 91 10.39 -13.51 -2.49
N GLY A 92 10.29 -14.11 -1.30
CA GLY A 92 10.79 -15.46 -1.00
C GLY A 92 9.64 -16.35 -0.52
N ASP A 93 9.90 -17.26 0.41
CA ASP A 93 8.85 -18.14 0.98
C ASP A 93 7.84 -17.40 1.89
N LYS A 94 8.03 -16.09 2.13
CA LYS A 94 7.07 -15.30 2.90
C LYS A 94 5.86 -15.00 2.04
N LYS A 95 4.68 -15.24 2.61
CA LYS A 95 3.41 -14.87 1.96
C LYS A 95 3.35 -13.35 1.79
N PRO A 96 3.18 -12.84 0.56
CA PRO A 96 2.93 -11.43 0.33
C PRO A 96 1.49 -11.09 0.79
N LEU A 97 1.07 -9.83 0.67
CA LEU A 97 -0.28 -9.40 1.05
C LEU A 97 -1.39 -10.26 0.41
N SER A 98 -2.52 -10.41 1.12
CA SER A 98 -3.62 -11.30 0.70
C SER A 98 -4.30 -10.91 -0.62
N ILE A 99 -4.16 -9.66 -1.06
CA ILE A 99 -4.66 -9.23 -2.38
C ILE A 99 -3.98 -10.00 -3.52
N PHE A 100 -2.74 -10.44 -3.32
CA PHE A 100 -1.96 -11.18 -4.30
C PHE A 100 -2.38 -12.64 -4.48
N GLU A 101 -3.40 -13.10 -3.74
CA GLU A 101 -4.02 -14.41 -3.98
C GLU A 101 -4.90 -14.40 -5.25
N PHE A 102 -5.21 -13.23 -5.79
CA PHE A 102 -6.00 -13.05 -7.01
C PHE A 102 -5.08 -12.86 -8.22
N ALA A 103 -5.40 -13.53 -9.32
CA ALA A 103 -4.80 -13.24 -10.61
C ALA A 103 -5.55 -12.08 -11.26
N LEU A 104 -4.83 -11.11 -11.81
CA LEU A 104 -5.41 -10.01 -12.57
C LEU A 104 -5.87 -10.52 -13.95
N GLU A 105 -7.17 -10.42 -14.21
CA GLU A 105 -7.79 -10.99 -15.42
C GLU A 105 -8.26 -9.92 -16.42
N SER A 106 -8.53 -8.69 -15.97
CA SER A 106 -9.07 -7.63 -16.83
C SER A 106 -8.56 -6.22 -16.49
N TRP A 107 -8.81 -5.29 -17.42
CA TRP A 107 -8.49 -3.88 -17.21
C TRP A 107 -9.32 -3.26 -16.07
N GLU A 108 -10.59 -3.60 -15.98
CA GLU A 108 -11.50 -3.11 -14.94
C GLU A 108 -11.07 -3.58 -13.55
N GLU A 109 -10.58 -4.82 -13.43
CA GLU A 109 -9.97 -5.31 -12.19
C GLU A 109 -8.76 -4.47 -11.78
N PHE A 110 -7.89 -4.12 -12.73
CA PHE A 110 -6.72 -3.28 -12.44
C PHE A 110 -7.13 -1.89 -11.96
N CYS A 111 -8.10 -1.26 -12.63
CA CYS A 111 -8.62 0.04 -12.21
C CYS A 111 -9.21 -0.01 -10.80
N VAL A 112 -9.94 -1.08 -10.44
CA VAL A 112 -10.49 -1.25 -9.09
C VAL A 112 -9.41 -1.53 -8.04
N ILE A 113 -8.37 -2.29 -8.38
CA ILE A 113 -7.21 -2.48 -7.51
C ILE A 113 -6.57 -1.12 -7.22
N LYS A 114 -6.30 -0.31 -8.25
CA LYS A 114 -5.72 1.03 -8.06
C LYS A 114 -6.65 1.98 -7.32
N LEU A 115 -7.97 1.87 -7.53
CA LEU A 115 -8.97 2.63 -6.78
C LEU A 115 -8.96 2.32 -5.28
N LEU A 116 -8.94 1.04 -4.89
CA LEU A 116 -9.24 0.60 -3.52
C LEU A 116 -8.04 0.07 -2.75
N ALA A 117 -7.08 -0.60 -3.40
CA ALA A 117 -5.87 -1.10 -2.75
C ALA A 117 -4.89 0.05 -2.52
N ASP A 118 -4.67 0.92 -3.50
CA ASP A 118 -3.77 2.07 -3.33
C ASP A 118 -4.38 3.13 -2.42
N LEU A 119 -5.71 3.20 -2.29
CA LEU A 119 -6.33 3.97 -1.20
C LEU A 119 -5.88 3.42 0.18
N ALA A 120 -5.78 2.10 0.34
CA ALA A 120 -5.27 1.52 1.58
C ALA A 120 -3.78 1.83 1.79
N GLU A 121 -2.98 1.84 0.73
CA GLU A 121 -1.57 2.23 0.77
C GLU A 121 -1.40 3.71 1.13
N ILE A 122 -2.19 4.62 0.53
CA ILE A 122 -2.23 6.04 0.91
C ILE A 122 -2.38 6.21 2.42
N LEU A 123 -3.27 5.47 3.07
CA LEU A 123 -3.44 5.55 4.52
C LEU A 123 -2.18 5.07 5.28
N GLN A 124 -1.49 4.04 4.81
CA GLN A 124 -0.22 3.62 5.42
C GLN A 124 0.86 4.71 5.25
N VAL A 125 1.00 5.25 4.05
CA VAL A 125 2.00 6.29 3.75
C VAL A 125 1.68 7.60 4.50
N GLU A 126 0.41 7.96 4.68
CA GLU A 126 -0.04 9.09 5.51
C GLU A 126 0.48 8.94 6.97
N ASP A 127 0.35 7.73 7.52
CA ASP A 127 0.78 7.43 8.89
C ASP A 127 2.31 7.39 9.02
N LEU A 128 2.99 6.72 8.08
CA LEU A 128 4.46 6.63 8.03
C LEU A 128 5.12 7.98 7.72
N SER A 129 4.42 8.91 7.08
CA SER A 129 4.87 10.29 6.89
C SER A 129 5.02 11.08 8.20
N GLN A 130 4.62 10.49 9.34
CA GLN A 130 4.85 11.00 10.70
C GLN A 130 5.86 10.16 11.50
N CYS A 131 6.50 9.15 10.90
CA CYS A 131 7.43 8.25 11.55
C CYS A 131 8.59 8.97 12.24
N LYS A 132 8.99 8.49 13.43
CA LYS A 132 10.12 9.02 14.20
C LYS A 132 11.49 8.61 13.64
N PHE A 133 11.57 7.58 12.82
CA PHE A 133 12.76 7.30 12.02
C PHE A 133 12.71 8.15 10.74
N LEU A 134 13.49 9.23 10.71
CA LEU A 134 13.38 10.26 9.68
C LEU A 134 13.70 9.76 8.25
N PRO A 135 14.67 8.86 8.02
CA PRO A 135 14.88 8.28 6.69
C PRO A 135 13.63 7.60 6.12
N LEU A 136 12.95 6.75 6.90
CA LEU A 136 11.69 6.13 6.49
C LEU A 136 10.57 7.16 6.28
N ARG A 137 10.45 8.13 7.20
CA ARG A 137 9.47 9.23 7.06
C ARG A 137 9.66 10.01 5.76
N ASN A 138 10.90 10.35 5.43
CA ASN A 138 11.22 11.13 4.25
C ASN A 138 10.95 10.33 2.98
N LEU A 139 11.29 9.03 2.99
CA LEU A 139 10.95 8.12 1.90
C LEU A 139 9.43 8.05 1.69
N SER A 140 8.63 7.84 2.74
CA SER A 140 7.16 7.85 2.63
C SER A 140 6.62 9.16 2.07
N ARG A 141 7.16 10.31 2.49
CA ARG A 141 6.77 11.62 1.95
C ARG A 141 7.13 11.80 0.47
N MET A 142 8.23 11.21 0.02
CA MET A 142 8.64 11.22 -1.38
C MET A 142 7.75 10.33 -2.25
N THR A 143 7.28 9.20 -1.72
CA THR A 143 6.39 8.25 -2.40
C THR A 143 4.94 8.75 -2.49
N MET A 144 4.45 9.49 -1.48
CA MET A 144 3.06 9.94 -1.39
C MET A 144 2.48 10.62 -2.66
N PRO A 145 3.18 11.50 -3.39
CA PRO A 145 2.66 12.06 -4.64
C PRO A 145 2.45 11.02 -5.76
N GLU A 146 3.26 9.96 -5.79
CA GLU A 146 3.16 8.85 -6.76
C GLU A 146 1.94 7.98 -6.39
N GLU A 147 1.77 7.62 -5.12
CA GLU A 147 0.59 6.87 -4.61
C GLU A 147 -0.74 7.59 -4.90
N ARG A 148 -0.77 8.91 -4.67
CA ARG A 148 -1.94 9.73 -4.99
C ARG A 148 -2.26 9.71 -6.48
N PHE A 149 -1.23 9.66 -7.32
CA PHE A 149 -1.43 9.52 -8.76
C PHE A 149 -1.99 8.13 -9.09
N HIS A 150 -1.55 7.05 -8.45
CA HIS A 150 -2.07 5.71 -8.70
C HIS A 150 -3.54 5.57 -8.29
N ALA A 151 -3.90 6.07 -7.11
CA ALA A 151 -5.30 6.09 -6.67
C ALA A 151 -6.19 6.94 -7.59
N GLN A 152 -5.73 8.13 -7.99
CA GLN A 152 -6.46 8.99 -8.93
C GLN A 152 -6.59 8.32 -10.30
N PHE A 153 -5.55 7.63 -10.77
CA PHE A 153 -5.59 6.84 -11.99
C PHE A 153 -6.70 5.78 -11.93
N GLY A 154 -6.81 5.06 -10.81
CA GLY A 154 -7.88 4.07 -10.59
C GLY A 154 -9.26 4.71 -10.62
N GLU A 155 -9.43 5.86 -9.96
CA GLU A 155 -10.68 6.63 -9.95
C GLU A 155 -11.09 7.13 -11.33
N ASP A 156 -10.18 7.76 -12.06
CA ASP A 156 -10.45 8.36 -13.37
C ASP A 156 -10.88 7.29 -14.39
N PHE A 157 -10.18 6.14 -14.42
CA PHE A 157 -10.55 5.06 -15.33
C PHE A 157 -11.81 4.32 -14.88
N CYS A 158 -12.07 4.17 -13.57
CA CYS A 158 -13.37 3.67 -13.11
C CYS A 158 -14.50 4.60 -13.56
N LYS A 159 -14.33 5.93 -13.43
CA LYS A 159 -15.30 6.94 -13.89
C LYS A 159 -15.56 6.86 -15.40
N GLU A 160 -14.53 6.56 -16.20
CA GLU A 160 -14.68 6.30 -17.65
C GLU A 160 -15.45 5.00 -17.93
N LEU A 161 -15.08 3.91 -17.26
CA LEU A 161 -15.67 2.58 -17.50
C LEU A 161 -17.17 2.53 -17.18
N ILE A 162 -17.59 3.18 -16.08
CA ILE A 162 -18.99 3.18 -15.63
C ILE A 162 -19.94 3.98 -16.53
N GLN A 163 -19.44 4.63 -17.59
CA GLN A 163 -20.28 5.34 -18.58
C GLN A 163 -21.06 4.39 -19.50
N THR A 164 -20.69 3.09 -19.52
CA THR A 164 -21.44 2.04 -20.22
C THR A 164 -22.02 1.06 -19.23
N GLU A 165 -23.13 0.39 -19.58
CA GLU A 165 -23.74 -0.61 -18.69
C GLU A 165 -22.80 -1.81 -18.49
N GLU A 166 -22.11 -2.24 -19.54
CA GLU A 166 -21.14 -3.33 -19.50
C GLU A 166 -19.95 -2.98 -18.59
N GLY A 167 -19.36 -1.79 -18.75
CA GLY A 167 -18.25 -1.34 -17.92
C GLY A 167 -18.67 -1.10 -16.46
N ARG A 168 -19.87 -0.56 -16.24
CA ARG A 168 -20.45 -0.40 -14.90
C ARG A 168 -20.59 -1.72 -14.17
N LYS A 169 -21.09 -2.75 -14.87
CA LYS A 169 -21.18 -4.10 -14.33
C LYS A 169 -19.80 -4.69 -14.04
N ALA A 170 -18.84 -4.56 -14.96
CA ALA A 170 -17.49 -5.09 -14.79
C ALA A 170 -16.76 -4.45 -13.60
N VAL A 171 -16.86 -3.13 -13.42
CA VAL A 171 -16.30 -2.42 -12.25
C VAL A 171 -16.98 -2.89 -10.96
N GLN A 172 -18.31 -3.04 -10.95
CA GLN A 172 -19.03 -3.55 -9.77
C GLN A 172 -18.62 -4.99 -9.42
N ASP A 173 -18.46 -5.86 -10.41
CA ASP A 173 -18.03 -7.24 -10.23
C ASP A 173 -16.59 -7.29 -9.66
N ALA A 174 -15.70 -6.43 -10.14
CA ALA A 174 -14.36 -6.28 -9.59
C ALA A 174 -14.37 -5.76 -8.13
N ILE A 175 -15.20 -4.75 -7.80
CA ILE A 175 -15.35 -4.27 -6.41
C ILE A 175 -15.82 -5.42 -5.50
N ASN A 176 -16.82 -6.19 -5.94
CA ASN A 176 -17.36 -7.32 -5.20
C ASN A 176 -16.31 -8.43 -4.96
N ARG A 177 -15.35 -8.57 -5.88
CA ARG A 177 -14.28 -9.56 -5.81
C ARG A 177 -13.13 -9.10 -4.89
N TYR A 178 -12.64 -7.89 -5.08
CA TYR A 178 -11.42 -7.42 -4.43
C TYR A 178 -11.67 -6.75 -3.07
N TYR A 179 -12.70 -5.90 -2.92
CA TYR A 179 -12.90 -5.17 -1.67
C TYR A 179 -12.98 -6.08 -0.42
N PRO A 180 -13.63 -7.26 -0.43
CA PRO A 180 -13.72 -8.09 0.78
C PRO A 180 -12.38 -8.54 1.38
N ILE A 181 -11.29 -8.56 0.61
CA ILE A 181 -9.97 -8.92 1.12
C ILE A 181 -9.17 -7.71 1.61
N LEU A 182 -9.43 -6.51 1.09
CA LEU A 182 -8.63 -5.31 1.34
C LEU A 182 -8.59 -4.87 2.82
N PRO A 183 -9.65 -5.00 3.63
CA PRO A 183 -9.57 -4.75 5.07
C PRO A 183 -8.44 -5.51 5.79
N LYS A 184 -8.05 -6.69 5.30
CA LYS A 184 -6.96 -7.48 5.92
C LYS A 184 -5.59 -6.82 5.78
N PHE A 185 -5.45 -5.87 4.84
CA PHE A 185 -4.25 -5.07 4.62
C PHE A 185 -3.78 -4.33 5.88
N PHE A 186 -4.73 -3.87 6.71
CA PHE A 186 -4.42 -3.16 7.96
C PHE A 186 -3.98 -4.08 9.10
N GLY A 187 -4.18 -5.40 8.96
CA GLY A 187 -3.89 -6.39 9.99
C GLY A 187 -4.96 -6.46 11.09
N ARG A 188 -4.77 -7.38 12.04
CA ARG A 188 -5.74 -7.65 13.11
C ARG A 188 -5.75 -6.55 14.17
N ALA A 189 -6.92 -6.40 14.81
CA ALA A 189 -7.09 -5.61 16.02
C ALA A 189 -6.17 -6.09 17.16
N GLY A 190 -5.71 -5.18 18.02
CA GLY A 190 -4.84 -5.50 19.16
C GLY A 190 -3.48 -6.12 18.79
N SER A 191 -2.96 -5.82 17.59
CA SER A 191 -1.67 -6.36 17.13
C SER A 191 -0.51 -5.89 18.00
N LYS A 192 0.23 -6.85 18.60
CA LYS A 192 1.48 -6.58 19.35
C LYS A 192 2.53 -5.84 18.52
N ASN A 193 2.60 -6.10 17.21
CA ASN A 193 3.52 -5.35 16.34
C ASN A 193 3.09 -3.88 16.25
N ASN A 194 1.79 -3.60 16.07
CA ASN A 194 1.30 -2.22 16.02
C ASN A 194 1.52 -1.50 17.36
N GLU A 195 1.33 -2.16 18.50
CA GLU A 195 1.67 -1.60 19.83
C GLU A 195 3.14 -1.16 19.92
N ILE A 196 4.07 -1.98 19.43
CA ILE A 196 5.50 -1.64 19.35
C ILE A 196 5.73 -0.47 18.38
N TYR A 197 5.10 -0.50 17.20
CA TYR A 197 5.22 0.58 16.22
C TYR A 197 4.78 1.92 16.80
N ARG A 198 3.65 1.95 17.52
CA ARG A 198 3.16 3.16 18.19
C ARG A 198 4.03 3.59 19.36
N LYS A 199 4.49 2.64 20.18
CA LYS A 199 5.44 2.93 21.30
C LYS A 199 6.65 3.71 20.80
N TRP A 200 7.21 3.31 19.66
CA TRP A 200 8.38 3.96 19.08
C TRP A 200 8.06 5.09 18.09
N GLY A 201 6.79 5.42 17.89
CA GLY A 201 6.37 6.46 16.94
C GLY A 201 6.70 6.14 15.48
N ILE A 202 6.83 4.86 15.12
CA ILE A 202 6.91 4.40 13.72
C ILE A 202 5.56 4.60 13.04
N LYS A 203 4.50 4.19 13.74
CA LYS A 203 3.09 4.42 13.38
C LYS A 203 2.41 5.29 14.42
N GLN A 204 1.39 6.03 14.02
CA GLN A 204 0.60 6.86 14.95
C GLN A 204 -0.72 6.16 15.29
N ARG A 205 -1.35 5.56 14.30
CA ARG A 205 -2.70 4.99 14.41
C ARG A 205 -2.70 3.51 14.77
N THR A 206 -3.79 3.09 15.42
CA THR A 206 -4.09 1.65 15.58
C THR A 206 -4.48 1.05 14.23
N ASN A 207 -4.47 -0.29 14.12
CA ASN A 207 -4.90 -0.95 12.88
C ASN A 207 -6.39 -0.68 12.64
N GLU A 208 -7.16 -0.65 13.71
CA GLU A 208 -8.60 -0.41 13.77
C GLU A 208 -8.96 1.00 13.33
N ASP A 209 -8.21 2.01 13.79
CA ASP A 209 -8.44 3.40 13.37
C ASP A 209 -8.13 3.59 11.88
N MET A 210 -7.05 2.99 11.38
CA MET A 210 -6.73 3.03 9.95
C MET A 210 -7.78 2.31 9.11
N LEU A 211 -8.26 1.15 9.57
CA LEU A 211 -9.29 0.39 8.88
C LEU A 211 -10.63 1.15 8.86
N ALA A 212 -11.01 1.80 9.97
CA ALA A 212 -12.24 2.59 10.02
C ALA A 212 -12.17 3.78 9.06
N ASP A 213 -11.03 4.49 9.01
CA ASP A 213 -10.79 5.57 8.05
C ASP A 213 -10.86 5.05 6.60
N TYR A 214 -10.20 3.92 6.32
CA TYR A 214 -10.25 3.27 4.99
C TYR A 214 -11.66 2.95 4.55
N ILE A 215 -12.46 2.27 5.39
CA ILE A 215 -13.84 1.89 5.06
C ILE A 215 -14.69 3.14 4.76
N ASN A 216 -14.50 4.22 5.52
CA ASN A 216 -15.23 5.46 5.29
C ASN A 216 -14.85 6.11 3.95
N ARG A 217 -13.55 6.24 3.65
CA ARG A 217 -13.09 6.82 2.37
C ARG A 217 -13.45 5.93 1.18
N ALA A 218 -13.34 4.61 1.31
CA ALA A 218 -13.75 3.65 0.28
C ALA A 218 -15.26 3.75 0.00
N ARG A 219 -16.09 3.95 1.03
CA ARG A 219 -17.53 4.17 0.87
C ARG A 219 -17.83 5.48 0.15
N GLU A 220 -17.20 6.58 0.57
CA GLU A 220 -17.34 7.87 -0.10
C GLU A 220 -16.97 7.79 -1.58
N LEU A 221 -15.87 7.11 -1.90
CA LEU A 221 -15.40 6.91 -3.27
C LEU A 221 -16.36 6.03 -4.10
N VAL A 222 -16.75 4.86 -3.58
CA VAL A 222 -17.57 3.90 -4.35
C VAL A 222 -19.03 4.34 -4.45
N GLU A 223 -19.65 4.70 -3.32
CA GLU A 223 -21.07 5.05 -3.28
C GLU A 223 -21.32 6.51 -3.64
N GLY A 224 -20.42 7.42 -3.24
CA GLY A 224 -20.54 8.86 -3.51
C GLY A 224 -20.06 9.23 -4.92
N GLU A 225 -18.82 8.90 -5.26
CA GLU A 225 -18.20 9.36 -6.51
C GLU A 225 -18.54 8.48 -7.73
N LEU A 226 -18.63 7.16 -7.56
CA LEU A 226 -18.94 6.22 -8.66
C LEU A 226 -20.42 5.81 -8.71
N ASN A 227 -21.20 6.14 -7.68
CA ASN A 227 -22.58 5.68 -7.50
C ASN A 227 -22.71 4.15 -7.64
N LEU A 228 -21.70 3.40 -7.19
CA LEU A 228 -21.68 1.94 -7.13
C LEU A 228 -21.95 1.45 -5.70
N THR A 229 -22.01 0.15 -5.47
CA THR A 229 -22.22 -0.41 -4.13
C THR A 229 -20.92 -0.95 -3.56
N LEU A 230 -20.56 -0.51 -2.36
CA LEU A 230 -19.47 -1.12 -1.60
C LEU A 230 -20.07 -2.29 -0.79
N PRO A 231 -19.59 -3.54 -0.97
CA PRO A 231 -20.21 -4.68 -0.29
C PRO A 231 -19.89 -4.63 1.21
N ASP A 232 -20.84 -5.08 2.03
CA ASP A 232 -20.62 -5.23 3.46
C ASP A 232 -19.53 -6.28 3.71
N VAL A 233 -18.45 -5.85 4.36
CA VAL A 233 -17.45 -6.78 4.92
C VAL A 233 -17.91 -7.13 6.32
N ALA A 234 -18.26 -8.41 6.53
CA ALA A 234 -18.38 -8.94 7.88
C ALA A 234 -17.08 -8.62 8.61
N GLU A 235 -17.17 -7.92 9.74
CA GLU A 235 -16.03 -7.47 10.53
C GLU A 235 -15.00 -8.59 10.61
N ALA A 236 -13.79 -8.33 10.12
CA ALA A 236 -12.71 -9.30 10.12
C ALA A 236 -12.38 -9.65 11.59
N ALA A 237 -12.99 -10.73 12.09
CA ALA A 237 -12.73 -11.32 13.40
C ALA A 237 -11.31 -11.93 13.48
#